data_AF-A0AAQ0HBM1-F1
#
_entry.id   AF-A0AAQ0HBM1-F1
#
_cell.length_a   1.000
_cell.length_b   1.000
_cell.length_c   1.000
_cell.angle_alpha   90.00
_cell.angle_beta   90.00
_cell.angle_gamma   90.00
#
_symmetry.space_group_name_H-M   'P 1'
#
loop_
_entity.id
_entity.type
_entity.pdbx_description
1 polymer ?
#
loop_
_entity_poly.entity_id
_entity_poly.type
_entity_poly.pdbx_seq_one_letter_code
_entity_poly.pdbx_strand_id
1 'polypeptide(L)'
;MGRSGGVATSLVQAGLGMTIQPECLIYRDRLGEVAVVRGDEPWAKRQILIATAQGRVPGRAASVLTAQLLAPRLGLIAAPRFSR
;
A
#
# COMPACT_ATOMS: atom_id res chain seq x y z
N MET A 1 1.79 1.98 13.31
CA MET A 1 2.55 1.61 12.09
C MET A 1 2.99 0.17 12.26
N GLY A 2 2.44 -0.77 11.46
CA GLY A 2 2.69 -2.20 11.65
C GLY A 2 4.17 -2.53 11.44
N ARG A 3 4.82 -3.08 12.46
CA ARG A 3 6.26 -3.41 12.44
C ARG A 3 6.62 -4.58 11.50
N SER A 4 5.62 -5.25 10.92
CA SER A 4 5.78 -6.52 10.20
C SER A 4 6.49 -6.38 8.84
N GLY A 5 6.27 -5.28 8.11
CA GLY A 5 6.89 -5.07 6.80
C GLY A 5 8.41 -5.03 6.88
N GLY A 6 8.94 -4.21 7.79
CA GLY A 6 10.40 -4.10 7.98
C GLY A 6 11.05 -5.41 8.43
N VAL A 7 10.35 -6.24 9.21
CA VAL A 7 10.86 -7.54 9.67
C VAL A 7 10.99 -8.51 8.51
N ALA A 8 9.99 -8.61 7.63
CA ALA A 8 10.06 -9.49 6.47
C ALA A 8 11.23 -9.12 5.54
N THR A 9 11.48 -7.82 5.33
CA THR A 9 12.66 -7.36 4.56
C THR A 9 13.96 -7.78 5.23
N SER A 10 14.08 -7.63 6.55
CA SER A 10 15.31 -8.01 7.28
C SER A 10 15.59 -9.53 7.23
N LEU A 11 14.57 -10.37 7.19
CA LEU A 11 14.75 -11.81 7.00
C LEU A 11 15.25 -12.15 5.58
N VAL A 12 14.77 -11.44 4.56
CA VAL A 12 15.27 -11.58 3.18
C VAL A 12 16.72 -11.10 3.07
N GLN A 13 17.06 -9.97 3.71
CA GLN A 13 18.45 -9.48 3.79
C GLN A 13 19.38 -10.50 4.48
N ALA A 14 18.87 -11.24 5.47
CA ALA A 14 19.59 -12.34 6.12
C ALA A 14 19.65 -13.64 5.29
N GLY A 15 19.14 -13.64 4.06
CA GLY A 15 19.17 -14.80 3.16
C GLY A 15 18.13 -15.88 3.48
N LEU A 16 17.10 -15.58 4.27
CA LEU A 16 16.11 -16.57 4.74
C LEU A 16 14.92 -16.76 3.77
N GLY A 17 15.03 -16.29 2.53
CA GLY A 17 14.05 -16.51 1.48
C GLY A 17 13.65 -15.25 0.73
N MET A 18 12.39 -15.17 0.31
CA MET A 18 11.81 -14.05 -0.44
C MET A 18 10.52 -13.54 0.22
N THR A 19 10.14 -12.30 -0.10
CA THR A 19 8.89 -11.70 0.39
C THR A 19 8.19 -10.92 -0.72
N ILE A 20 6.85 -10.88 -0.67
CA ILE A 20 6.02 -10.02 -1.50
C ILE A 20 5.50 -8.91 -0.61
N GLN A 21 5.78 -7.65 -0.97
CA GLN A 21 5.39 -6.49 -0.17
C GLN A 21 4.80 -5.41 -1.06
N PRO A 22 3.86 -4.60 -0.54
CA PRO A 22 3.45 -3.35 -1.16
C PRO A 22 4.66 -2.45 -1.44
N GLU A 23 4.63 -1.75 -2.56
CA GLU A 23 5.66 -0.79 -2.98
C GLU A 23 5.94 0.28 -1.92
N CYS A 24 4.91 0.70 -1.16
CA CYS A 24 5.06 1.71 -0.11
C CYS A 24 5.87 1.25 1.12
N LEU A 25 6.17 -0.04 1.24
CA LEU A 25 6.97 -0.61 2.33
C LEU A 25 8.41 -0.92 1.90
N ILE A 26 8.71 -0.75 0.61
CA ILE A 26 10.04 -0.95 0.05
C ILE A 26 10.80 0.37 0.15
N TYR A 27 11.59 0.52 1.21
CA TYR A 27 12.39 1.72 1.44
C TYR A 27 13.72 1.65 0.67
N ARG A 28 14.09 2.76 0.00
CA ARG A 28 15.28 2.82 -0.88
C ARG A 28 16.60 2.53 -0.15
N ASP A 29 16.69 2.85 1.13
CA ASP A 29 17.85 2.63 1.98
C ASP A 29 18.15 1.15 2.26
N ARG A 30 17.18 0.24 2.02
CA ARG A 30 17.32 -1.21 2.27
C ARG A 30 17.57 -2.04 1.01
N LEU A 31 17.69 -1.41 -0.16
CA LEU A 31 17.78 -2.10 -1.46
C LEU A 31 19.20 -2.49 -1.89
N GLY A 32 20.24 -2.03 -1.18
CA GLY A 32 21.62 -2.36 -1.53
C GLY A 32 21.96 -3.86 -1.38
N GLU A 33 21.14 -4.59 -0.62
CA GLU A 33 21.41 -5.99 -0.24
C GLU A 33 20.39 -6.98 -0.82
N VAL A 34 19.31 -6.50 -1.44
CA VAL A 34 18.22 -7.33 -1.97
C VAL A 34 17.80 -6.89 -3.36
N ALA A 35 17.54 -7.85 -4.24
CA ALA A 35 16.94 -7.57 -5.54
C ALA A 35 15.42 -7.36 -5.37
N VAL A 36 14.86 -6.39 -6.11
CA VAL A 36 13.42 -6.13 -6.15
C VAL A 36 12.90 -6.37 -7.55
N VAL A 37 11.84 -7.18 -7.65
CA VAL A 37 11.14 -7.49 -8.89
C VAL A 37 9.73 -6.91 -8.80
N ARG A 38 9.25 -6.29 -9.90
CA ARG A 38 7.87 -5.81 -9.98
C ARG A 38 6.92 -6.99 -10.19
N GLY A 39 5.89 -7.07 -9.35
CA GLY A 39 4.77 -7.99 -9.55
C GLY A 39 3.69 -7.31 -10.37
N ASP A 40 3.68 -7.58 -11.68
CA ASP A 40 2.72 -6.99 -12.63
C ASP A 40 1.56 -7.97 -12.95
N GLU A 41 1.42 -9.03 -12.17
CA GLU A 41 0.38 -10.03 -12.35
C GLU A 41 -1.02 -9.48 -12.00
N PRO A 42 -2.10 -9.97 -12.63
CA PRO A 42 -3.45 -9.48 -12.38
C PRO A 42 -3.92 -9.56 -10.92
N TRP A 43 -3.37 -10.51 -10.15
CA TRP A 43 -3.65 -10.70 -8.73
C TRP A 43 -2.84 -9.76 -7.83
N ALA A 44 -1.72 -9.20 -8.31
CA ALA A 44 -0.80 -8.34 -7.55
C ALA A 44 -1.33 -6.90 -7.42
N LYS A 45 -2.63 -6.75 -7.18
CA LYS A 45 -3.31 -5.45 -7.03
C LYS A 45 -3.54 -5.14 -5.57
N ARG A 46 -3.01 -4.02 -5.12
CA ARG A 46 -3.31 -3.46 -3.80
C ARG A 46 -4.49 -2.51 -3.88
N GLN A 47 -5.52 -2.78 -3.09
CA GLN A 47 -6.66 -1.86 -2.89
C GLN A 47 -6.62 -1.32 -1.47
N ILE A 48 -6.54 0.01 -1.35
CA ILE A 48 -6.61 0.71 -0.06
C ILE A 48 -8.02 1.27 0.07
N LEU A 49 -8.75 0.82 1.09
CA LEU A 49 -10.15 1.17 1.31
C LEU A 49 -10.31 1.97 2.60
N ILE A 50 -11.22 2.94 2.57
CA ILE A 50 -11.66 3.69 3.76
C ILE A 50 -13.04 3.14 4.13
N ALA A 51 -13.19 2.63 5.35
CA ALA A 51 -14.45 2.12 5.86
C ALA A 51 -15.04 3.06 6.91
N THR A 52 -16.34 3.32 6.83
CA THR A 52 -17.10 4.09 7.83
C THR A 52 -18.20 3.22 8.42
N ALA A 53 -18.58 3.50 9.67
CA ALA A 53 -19.68 2.79 10.31
C ALA A 53 -20.98 2.94 9.48
N GLN A 54 -21.65 1.83 9.21
CA GLN A 54 -22.90 1.81 8.46
C GLN A 54 -23.98 2.65 9.16
N GLY A 55 -24.76 3.40 8.38
CA GLY A 55 -25.82 4.26 8.90
C GLY A 55 -25.34 5.54 9.61
N ARG A 56 -24.03 5.78 9.69
CA ARG A 56 -23.49 7.04 10.23
C ARG A 56 -23.08 7.98 9.10
N VAL A 57 -23.58 9.21 9.16
CA VAL A 57 -23.06 10.29 8.32
C VAL A 57 -21.68 10.69 8.83
N PRO A 58 -20.63 10.71 7.97
CA PRO A 58 -19.32 11.19 8.37
C PRO A 58 -19.40 12.63 8.89
N GLY A 59 -18.85 12.86 10.08
CA GLY A 59 -18.73 14.22 10.62
C GLY A 59 -17.76 15.07 9.79
N ARG A 60 -17.78 16.39 9.99
CA ARG A 60 -16.98 17.35 9.18
C ARG A 60 -15.50 16.96 9.06
N ALA A 61 -14.86 16.57 10.17
CA ALA A 61 -13.46 16.14 10.15
C ALA A 61 -13.24 14.86 9.32
N ALA A 62 -14.13 13.87 9.45
CA ALA A 62 -14.07 12.62 8.68
C ALA A 62 -14.29 12.87 7.18
N SER A 63 -15.22 13.75 6.82
CA SER A 63 -15.48 14.14 5.43
C SER A 63 -14.27 14.85 4.80
N VAL A 64 -13.67 15.80 5.53
CA VAL A 64 -12.46 16.51 5.06
C VAL A 64 -11.30 15.54 4.89
N LEU A 65 -11.06 14.65 5.87
CA LEU A 65 -10.01 13.65 5.78
C LEU A 65 -10.23 12.70 4.59
N THR A 66 -11.46 12.22 4.40
CA THR A 66 -11.81 11.34 3.28
C THR A 66 -11.57 12.05 1.95
N ALA A 67 -11.98 13.32 1.82
CA ALA A 67 -11.72 14.12 0.64
C ALA A 67 -10.21 14.30 0.37
N GLN A 68 -9.40 14.54 1.40
CA GLN A 68 -7.94 14.66 1.26
C GLN A 68 -7.27 13.33 0.86
N LEU A 69 -7.77 12.20 1.37
CA LEU A 69 -7.24 10.87 1.04
C LEU A 69 -7.65 10.39 -0.35
N LEU A 70 -8.82 10.80 -0.83
CA LEU A 70 -9.34 10.49 -2.17
C LEU A 70 -8.89 11.50 -3.23
N ALA A 71 -8.41 12.67 -2.83
CA ALA A 71 -7.88 13.65 -3.75
C ALA A 71 -6.76 13.01 -4.59
N PRO A 72 -6.77 13.16 -5.92
CA PRO A 72 -5.69 12.67 -6.75
C PRO A 72 -4.38 13.28 -6.26
N ARG A 73 -3.49 12.46 -5.70
CA ARG A 73 -2.07 12.83 -5.66
C ARG A 73 -1.64 12.92 -7.11
N LEU A 74 -1.40 14.12 -7.61
CA LEU A 74 -0.74 14.36 -8.89
C LEU A 74 0.52 13.47 -8.92
N GLY A 75 0.41 12.32 -9.60
CA GLY A 75 1.48 11.33 -9.77
C GLY A 75 1.35 9.93 -9.15
N LEU A 76 0.28 9.54 -8.42
CA LEU A 76 0.32 8.24 -7.68
C LEU A 76 -0.92 7.31 -7.71
N ILE A 77 -2.05 7.67 -8.32
CA ILE A 77 -3.21 6.76 -8.37
C ILE A 77 -3.78 6.70 -9.79
N ALA A 78 -3.43 5.65 -10.53
CA ALA A 78 -4.19 5.25 -11.70
C ALA A 78 -5.54 4.68 -11.22
N ALA A 79 -6.65 5.22 -11.72
CA ALA A 79 -8.00 4.87 -11.30
C ALA A 79 -8.28 3.35 -11.40
N PRO A 80 -9.00 2.75 -10.45
CA PRO A 80 -9.43 1.36 -10.57
C PRO A 80 -10.51 1.25 -11.64
N ARG A 81 -10.20 0.56 -12.74
CA ARG A 81 -11.22 0.07 -13.68
C ARG A 81 -11.82 -1.21 -13.11
N PHE A 82 -12.96 -1.07 -12.46
CA PHE A 82 -13.83 -2.20 -12.18
C PHE A 82 -14.66 -2.48 -13.45
N SER A 83 -14.39 -3.59 -14.12
CA SER A 83 -15.37 -4.18 -15.05
C SER A 83 -16.36 -4.99 -14.21
N ARG A 84 -17.65 -4.87 -14.56
CA ARG A 84 -18.73 -5.71 -14.02
C ARG A 84 -18.47 -7.18 -14.28
#